data_AF-A0A5C6BVK8-F1
#
_entry.id   AF-A0A5C6BVK8-F1
#
_cell.length_a   1.000
_cell.length_b   1.000
_cell.length_c   1.000
_cell.angle_alpha   90.00
_cell.angle_beta   90.00
_cell.angle_gamma   90.00
#
_symmetry.space_group_name_H-M   'P 1'
#
loop_
_entity.id
_entity.type
_entity.pdbx_description
1 polymer ?
#
loop_
_entity_poly.entity_id
_entity_poly.type
_entity_poly.pdbx_seq_one_letter_code
_entity_poly.pdbx_strand_id
1 'polypeptide(L)'
;MSFFTRLLGVCGVICLLSSPSSVSANSFLFSGSDNGGMATGVMDIGIGTTTVANDTVVVKIQNTSPTTLINGTGVNASAITGFGFNLLDPEPGVFSWTLTAFEKNSNGVLNGTSTVIGGSSGAPSTNPWALDLDAGTGNLNFDYYPSTSPGSTSKGGIYNPDATSGFGGSPHYFSEAILRIQFDVPPLPVLDLNSSPFLRYQVVGNGGSLKLFGTPNDGPDPGPGVVPEPSSFVLFGLGAIGLGAFVRRRNQKLKTRIN
;
A
#
# COMPACT_ATOMS: atom_id res chain seq x y z
N MET A 1 40.56 -27.65 -42.58
CA MET A 1 39.14 -27.92 -42.23
C MET A 1 39.08 -28.03 -40.72
N SER A 2 38.95 -26.89 -40.04
CA SER A 2 37.68 -26.21 -39.73
C SER A 2 37.02 -26.87 -38.53
N PHE A 3 37.09 -26.21 -37.37
CA PHE A 3 36.01 -25.30 -36.95
C PHE A 3 34.66 -26.03 -37.03
N PHE A 4 34.29 -26.78 -35.99
CA PHE A 4 32.91 -26.91 -35.54
C PHE A 4 32.91 -27.50 -34.12
N THR A 5 33.14 -26.67 -33.10
CA THR A 5 32.09 -26.01 -32.30
C THR A 5 31.95 -26.72 -30.95
N ARG A 6 32.96 -26.44 -30.12
CA ARG A 6 32.81 -26.39 -28.67
C ARG A 6 31.85 -25.24 -28.35
N LEU A 7 30.55 -25.52 -28.25
CA LEU A 7 29.55 -24.58 -27.76
C LEU A 7 28.51 -25.29 -26.88
N LEU A 8 29.00 -26.15 -25.98
CA LEU A 8 28.22 -26.73 -24.89
C LEU A 8 28.64 -26.15 -23.52
N GLY A 9 29.44 -25.08 -23.54
CA GLY A 9 29.86 -24.35 -22.35
C GLY A 9 29.16 -23.01 -22.31
N VAL A 10 28.47 -22.75 -21.20
CA VAL A 10 28.01 -21.42 -20.78
C VAL A 10 26.72 -20.90 -21.44
N CYS A 11 25.70 -21.76 -21.58
CA CYS A 11 24.34 -21.32 -21.27
C CYS A 11 24.08 -21.64 -19.79
N GLY A 12 24.88 -21.01 -18.93
CA GLY A 12 24.52 -20.84 -17.54
C GLY A 12 23.27 -20.00 -17.53
N VAL A 13 22.12 -20.68 -17.50
CA VAL A 13 20.83 -20.11 -17.09
C VAL A 13 21.01 -19.72 -15.63
N ILE A 14 21.74 -18.63 -15.41
CA ILE A 14 21.50 -17.75 -14.28
C ILE A 14 20.20 -17.04 -14.66
N CYS A 15 19.10 -17.79 -14.59
CA CYS A 15 17.86 -17.21 -14.12
C CYS A 15 18.18 -16.80 -12.68
N LEU A 16 18.81 -15.63 -12.54
CA LEU A 16 18.61 -14.79 -11.38
C LEU A 16 17.11 -14.68 -11.29
N LEU A 17 16.54 -15.54 -10.44
CA LEU A 17 15.26 -15.36 -9.82
C LEU A 17 15.35 -13.97 -9.20
N SER A 18 14.99 -12.95 -9.99
CA SER A 18 14.57 -11.67 -9.47
C SER A 18 13.29 -11.99 -8.72
N SER A 19 13.45 -12.52 -7.51
CA SER A 19 12.38 -12.55 -6.54
C SER A 19 11.88 -11.11 -6.51
N PRO A 20 10.61 -10.84 -6.85
CA PRO A 20 10.07 -9.52 -6.62
C PRO A 20 10.32 -9.24 -5.15
N SER A 21 11.13 -8.22 -4.87
CA SER A 21 11.40 -7.77 -3.52
C SER A 21 10.03 -7.62 -2.87
N SER A 22 9.75 -8.41 -1.85
CA SER A 22 8.53 -8.27 -1.07
C SER A 22 8.59 -6.88 -0.47
N VAL A 23 7.83 -5.95 -1.05
CA VAL A 23 7.61 -4.63 -0.47
C VAL A 23 6.93 -4.88 0.86
N SER A 24 7.65 -4.62 1.96
CA SER A 24 7.06 -4.63 3.29
C SER A 24 6.10 -3.45 3.36
N ALA A 25 4.80 -3.72 3.31
CA ALA A 25 3.76 -2.73 3.53
C ALA A 25 3.21 -2.89 4.95
N ASN A 26 3.03 -1.78 5.64
CA ASN A 26 2.31 -1.72 6.91
C ASN A 26 0.81 -1.62 6.56
N SER A 27 0.01 -2.56 7.05
CA SER A 27 -1.41 -2.61 6.78
C SER A 27 -2.20 -2.11 7.99
N PHE A 28 -3.27 -1.36 7.74
CA PHE A 28 -4.13 -0.77 8.75
C PHE A 28 -5.59 -1.11 8.46
N LEU A 29 -6.31 -1.53 9.51
CA LEU A 29 -7.75 -1.76 9.46
C LEU A 29 -8.49 -0.53 10.01
N PHE A 30 -9.63 -0.25 9.41
CA PHE A 30 -10.52 0.83 9.81
C PHE A 30 -11.93 0.27 9.97
N SER A 31 -12.60 0.58 11.08
CA SER A 31 -13.99 0.20 11.30
C SER A 31 -14.70 1.20 12.19
N GLY A 32 -15.96 1.50 11.87
CA GLY A 32 -16.84 2.33 12.68
C GLY A 32 -18.27 2.29 12.16
N SER A 33 -19.21 2.78 12.95
CA SER A 33 -20.61 2.85 12.56
C SER A 33 -21.19 4.24 12.82
N ASP A 34 -22.11 4.64 11.95
CA ASP A 34 -22.88 5.87 12.09
C ASP A 34 -24.22 5.73 11.34
N ASN A 35 -25.26 6.40 11.84
CA ASN A 35 -26.60 6.43 11.24
C ASN A 35 -27.11 5.06 10.74
N GLY A 36 -26.85 4.00 11.51
CA GLY A 36 -27.29 2.63 11.21
C GLY A 36 -26.49 1.89 10.12
N GLY A 37 -25.44 2.51 9.57
CA GLY A 37 -24.51 1.87 8.63
C GLY A 37 -23.14 1.62 9.27
N MET A 38 -22.34 0.83 8.56
CA MET A 38 -20.97 0.49 8.96
C MET A 38 -19.99 0.93 7.88
N ALA A 39 -18.90 1.57 8.28
CA ALA A 39 -17.78 1.91 7.42
C ALA A 39 -16.59 1.03 7.78
N THR A 40 -16.05 0.29 6.81
CA THR A 40 -14.80 -0.47 6.99
C THR A 40 -13.88 -0.27 5.80
N GLY A 41 -12.58 -0.39 6.05
CA GLY A 41 -11.56 -0.27 5.02
C GLY A 41 -10.21 -0.80 5.43
N VAL A 42 -9.34 -0.89 4.44
CA VAL A 42 -7.94 -1.30 4.60
C VAL A 42 -7.06 -0.26 3.93
N MET A 43 -5.96 0.11 4.58
CA MET A 43 -4.90 0.93 4.00
C MET A 43 -3.57 0.19 4.14
N ASP A 44 -2.90 -0.06 3.02
CA ASP A 44 -1.54 -0.59 2.99
C ASP A 44 -0.58 0.55 2.63
N ILE A 45 0.39 0.85 3.48
CA ILE A 45 1.42 1.87 3.26
C ILE A 45 2.78 1.18 3.14
N GLY A 46 3.44 1.33 1.99
CA GLY A 46 4.72 0.73 1.73
C GLY A 46 5.67 1.64 0.97
N ILE A 47 6.93 1.26 0.95
CA ILE A 47 7.96 1.92 0.15
C ILE A 47 8.13 1.11 -1.14
N GLY A 48 7.76 1.71 -2.26
CA GLY A 48 8.02 1.17 -3.59
C GLY A 48 9.38 1.62 -4.10
N THR A 49 10.27 0.68 -4.39
CA THR A 49 11.42 0.95 -5.24
C THR A 49 10.95 0.94 -6.70
N THR A 50 10.81 2.12 -7.30
CA THR A 50 10.64 2.19 -8.76
C THR A 50 12.02 2.20 -9.42
N THR A 51 12.08 1.90 -10.71
CA THR A 51 13.30 2.07 -11.52
C THR A 51 13.68 3.53 -11.74
N VAL A 52 12.90 4.47 -11.20
CA VAL A 52 13.11 5.91 -11.29
C VAL A 52 13.90 6.36 -10.06
N ALA A 53 14.86 7.26 -10.26
CA ALA A 53 15.53 7.92 -9.13
C ALA A 53 14.49 8.67 -8.27
N ASN A 54 14.66 8.58 -6.96
CA ASN A 54 13.75 9.01 -5.90
C ASN A 54 12.72 7.94 -5.54
N ASP A 55 12.85 7.44 -4.32
CA ASP A 55 11.99 6.41 -3.76
C ASP A 55 10.53 6.89 -3.67
N THR A 56 9.60 5.96 -3.84
CA THR A 56 8.16 6.27 -3.86
C THR A 56 7.46 5.69 -2.65
N VAL A 57 6.67 6.50 -1.93
CA VAL A 57 5.69 5.96 -0.98
C VAL A 57 4.47 5.54 -1.78
N VAL A 58 4.03 4.30 -1.54
CA VAL A 58 2.88 3.69 -2.18
C VAL A 58 1.84 3.45 -1.11
N VAL A 59 0.68 4.06 -1.25
CA VAL A 59 -0.46 3.83 -0.36
C VAL A 59 -1.58 3.22 -1.17
N LYS A 60 -2.11 2.10 -0.70
CA LYS A 60 -3.21 1.39 -1.32
C LYS A 60 -4.39 1.40 -0.37
N ILE A 61 -5.56 1.79 -0.86
CA ILE A 61 -6.76 1.97 -0.05
C ILE A 61 -7.89 1.16 -0.64
N GLN A 62 -8.60 0.46 0.23
CA GLN A 62 -9.74 -0.38 -0.13
C GLN A 62 -10.92 -0.04 0.78
N ASN A 63 -12.07 0.23 0.18
CA ASN A 63 -13.33 0.31 0.91
C ASN A 63 -13.97 -1.08 0.98
N THR A 64 -14.10 -1.62 2.19
CA THR A 64 -14.67 -2.95 2.44
C THR A 64 -16.01 -2.89 3.16
N SER A 65 -16.61 -1.69 3.27
CA SER A 65 -17.84 -1.45 4.01
C SER A 65 -18.97 -2.38 3.54
N PRO A 66 -19.76 -2.99 4.44
CA PRO A 66 -20.92 -3.79 4.04
C PRO A 66 -21.88 -2.98 3.15
N THR A 67 -22.55 -3.63 2.19
CA THR A 67 -23.49 -2.96 1.27
C THR A 67 -24.90 -2.80 1.83
N THR A 68 -25.16 -3.35 3.02
CA THR A 68 -26.43 -3.30 3.74
C THR A 68 -26.28 -2.57 5.07
N LEU A 69 -27.38 -1.97 5.54
CA LEU A 69 -27.43 -1.37 6.87
C LEU A 69 -27.30 -2.44 7.97
N ILE A 70 -26.88 -2.03 9.17
CA ILE A 70 -26.63 -2.92 10.32
C ILE A 70 -27.88 -3.70 10.74
N ASN A 71 -29.07 -3.10 10.58
CA ASN A 71 -30.35 -3.77 10.84
C ASN A 71 -30.77 -4.79 9.76
N GLY A 72 -29.96 -4.95 8.71
CA GLY A 72 -30.21 -5.86 7.60
C GLY A 72 -31.20 -5.35 6.54
N THR A 73 -31.75 -4.14 6.72
CA THR A 73 -32.75 -3.57 5.80
C THR A 73 -32.31 -2.20 5.30
N GLY A 74 -32.06 -2.08 4.00
CA GLY A 74 -31.63 -0.83 3.38
C GLY A 74 -30.21 -0.89 2.83
N VAL A 75 -29.83 0.15 2.09
CA VAL A 75 -28.55 0.24 1.38
C VAL A 75 -27.54 0.99 2.23
N ASN A 76 -26.34 0.45 2.35
CA ASN A 76 -25.18 1.15 2.90
C ASN A 76 -24.17 1.37 1.77
N ALA A 77 -24.05 2.62 1.32
CA ALA A 77 -23.15 3.01 0.24
C ALA A 77 -22.08 3.97 0.75
N SER A 78 -21.46 3.59 1.87
CA SER A 78 -20.38 4.34 2.51
C SER A 78 -19.22 4.55 1.52
N ALA A 79 -18.73 5.79 1.43
CA ALA A 79 -17.69 6.19 0.49
C ALA A 79 -16.48 6.78 1.22
N ILE A 80 -15.26 6.33 0.88
CA ILE A 80 -14.03 6.99 1.32
C ILE A 80 -13.90 8.30 0.54
N THR A 81 -13.74 9.39 1.26
CA THR A 81 -13.70 10.77 0.72
C THR A 81 -12.48 11.57 1.19
N GLY A 82 -11.69 11.00 2.08
CA GLY A 82 -10.43 11.56 2.52
C GLY A 82 -9.56 10.49 3.18
N PHE A 83 -8.25 10.67 3.18
CA PHE A 83 -7.32 9.82 3.90
C PHE A 83 -6.01 10.56 4.12
N GLY A 84 -5.20 10.10 5.06
CA GLY A 84 -3.90 10.71 5.30
C GLY A 84 -3.08 9.95 6.31
N PHE A 85 -1.83 10.38 6.43
CA PHE A 85 -0.84 9.88 7.37
C PHE A 85 0.24 10.95 7.58
N ASN A 86 1.06 10.77 8.61
CA ASN A 86 2.04 11.75 9.05
C ASN A 86 3.43 11.29 8.66
N LEU A 87 4.28 12.28 8.44
CA LEU A 87 5.71 12.09 8.34
C LEU A 87 6.35 12.53 9.65
N LEU A 88 7.49 11.95 10.02
CA LEU A 88 8.31 12.49 11.09
C LEU A 88 9.21 13.61 10.56
N ASP A 89 9.49 14.58 11.42
CA ASP A 89 10.40 15.68 11.10
C ASP A 89 11.82 15.21 10.76
N PRO A 90 12.50 15.84 9.77
CA PRO A 90 11.98 16.91 8.91
C PRO A 90 11.09 16.37 7.77
N GLU A 91 9.98 17.07 7.51
CA GLU A 91 9.08 16.75 6.41
C GLU A 91 9.70 17.15 5.05
N PRO A 92 9.99 16.20 4.13
CA PRO A 92 10.49 16.52 2.80
C PRO A 92 9.39 17.09 1.91
N GLY A 93 9.78 17.87 0.91
CA GLY A 93 8.85 18.38 -0.09
C GLY A 93 8.33 17.24 -0.99
N VAL A 94 7.08 17.39 -1.45
CA VAL A 94 6.51 16.48 -2.43
C VAL A 94 6.89 16.97 -3.83
N PHE A 95 7.69 16.17 -4.55
CA PHE A 95 8.06 16.44 -5.94
C PHE A 95 6.91 16.14 -6.90
N SER A 96 6.30 14.97 -6.75
CA SER A 96 5.15 14.56 -7.55
C SER A 96 4.27 13.58 -6.79
N TRP A 97 2.98 13.57 -7.11
CA TRP A 97 2.07 12.56 -6.61
C TRP A 97 0.99 12.21 -7.63
N THR A 98 0.45 11.00 -7.53
CA THR A 98 -0.68 10.52 -8.34
C THR A 98 -1.57 9.62 -7.51
N LEU A 99 -2.88 9.80 -7.60
CA LEU A 99 -3.90 8.93 -7.03
C LEU A 99 -4.70 8.31 -8.17
N THR A 100 -4.65 6.98 -8.26
CA THR A 100 -5.28 6.22 -9.33
C THR A 100 -6.32 5.27 -8.74
N ALA A 101 -7.57 5.37 -9.20
CA ALA A 101 -8.63 4.41 -8.89
C ALA A 101 -8.65 3.28 -9.91
N PHE A 102 -8.89 2.05 -9.43
CA PHE A 102 -8.98 0.84 -10.24
C PHE A 102 -10.33 0.14 -10.07
N GLU A 103 -11.04 -0.11 -11.17
CA GLU A 103 -12.30 -0.84 -11.08
C GLU A 103 -12.06 -2.30 -10.72
N LYS A 104 -12.72 -2.78 -9.67
CA LYS A 104 -12.81 -4.21 -9.35
C LYS A 104 -14.21 -4.71 -9.64
N ASN A 105 -14.32 -5.93 -10.14
CA ASN A 105 -15.60 -6.63 -10.15
C ASN A 105 -15.93 -7.18 -8.75
N SER A 106 -17.14 -7.73 -8.59
CA SER A 106 -17.61 -8.30 -7.33
C SER A 106 -16.81 -9.50 -6.81
N ASN A 107 -15.90 -10.05 -7.62
CA ASN A 107 -15.00 -11.13 -7.22
C ASN A 107 -13.64 -10.59 -6.76
N GLY A 108 -13.51 -9.27 -6.59
CA GLY A 108 -12.27 -8.60 -6.19
C GLY A 108 -11.20 -8.55 -7.29
N VAL A 109 -11.54 -8.91 -8.53
CA VAL A 109 -10.59 -8.94 -9.66
C VAL A 109 -10.55 -7.56 -10.32
N LEU A 110 -9.35 -7.03 -10.51
CA LEU A 110 -9.12 -5.78 -11.24
C LEU A 110 -9.55 -5.93 -12.70
N ASN A 111 -10.43 -5.05 -13.17
CA ASN A 111 -10.95 -5.05 -14.55
C ASN A 111 -9.97 -4.42 -15.56
N GLY A 112 -8.71 -4.17 -15.15
CA GLY A 112 -7.67 -3.53 -15.97
C GLY A 112 -7.87 -2.02 -16.22
N THR A 113 -9.07 -1.50 -16.05
CA THR A 113 -9.36 -0.07 -16.16
C THR A 113 -8.87 0.69 -14.93
N SER A 114 -8.04 1.70 -15.16
CA SER A 114 -7.56 2.60 -14.12
C SER A 114 -7.76 4.05 -14.53
N THR A 115 -8.15 4.91 -13.59
CA THR A 115 -8.38 6.34 -13.82
C THR A 115 -7.56 7.15 -12.82
N VAL A 116 -6.82 8.15 -13.30
CA VAL A 116 -6.17 9.13 -12.42
C VAL A 116 -7.23 10.08 -11.88
N ILE A 117 -7.41 10.08 -10.56
CA ILE A 117 -8.47 10.85 -9.88
C ILE A 117 -7.91 12.01 -9.05
N GLY A 118 -6.59 12.06 -8.86
CA GLY A 118 -5.85 13.15 -8.23
C GLY A 118 -4.38 13.06 -8.62
N GLY A 119 -3.65 14.17 -8.59
CA GLY A 119 -2.21 14.17 -8.86
C GLY A 119 -1.67 15.54 -9.25
N SER A 120 -0.34 15.65 -9.25
CA SER A 120 0.39 16.82 -9.77
C SER A 120 0.22 17.01 -11.28
N SER A 121 -0.20 15.96 -12.00
CA SER A 121 -0.50 15.99 -13.43
C SER A 121 -1.54 14.92 -13.80
N GLY A 122 -2.26 15.11 -14.91
CA GLY A 122 -3.20 14.11 -15.45
C GLY A 122 -4.53 13.95 -14.70
N ALA A 123 -4.74 14.64 -13.58
CA ALA A 123 -6.00 14.63 -12.85
C ALA A 123 -7.09 15.46 -13.56
N PRO A 124 -8.37 15.08 -13.45
CA PRO A 124 -9.48 15.83 -14.05
C PRO A 124 -9.62 17.22 -13.42
N SER A 125 -9.84 18.24 -14.24
CA SER A 125 -9.92 19.65 -13.79
C SER A 125 -11.16 19.97 -12.95
N THR A 126 -12.23 19.18 -13.06
CA THR A 126 -13.53 19.54 -12.52
C THR A 126 -13.80 19.00 -11.12
N ASN A 127 -13.06 18.00 -10.63
CA ASN A 127 -13.24 17.39 -9.30
C ASN A 127 -12.04 16.50 -8.89
N PRO A 128 -10.79 17.00 -8.87
CA PRO A 128 -9.68 16.15 -8.47
C PRO A 128 -9.69 15.94 -6.95
N TRP A 129 -9.28 14.75 -6.51
CA TRP A 129 -8.69 14.61 -5.20
C TRP A 129 -7.51 15.57 -5.09
N ALA A 130 -7.37 16.22 -3.94
CA ALA A 130 -6.31 17.19 -3.70
C ALA A 130 -5.42 16.71 -2.55
N LEU A 131 -4.13 16.98 -2.70
CA LEU A 131 -3.17 16.84 -1.62
C LEU A 131 -3.10 18.19 -0.89
N ASP A 132 -3.41 18.16 0.38
CA ASP A 132 -3.21 19.24 1.33
C ASP A 132 -1.99 18.89 2.19
N LEU A 133 -0.89 19.60 1.94
CA LEU A 133 0.38 19.46 2.66
C LEU A 133 0.40 20.31 3.94
N ASP A 134 -0.53 21.25 4.08
CA ASP A 134 -0.44 22.36 5.04
C ASP A 134 -1.78 22.57 5.77
N ALA A 135 -2.47 21.48 6.13
CA ALA A 135 -3.71 21.52 6.91
C ALA A 135 -3.55 22.08 8.36
N GLY A 136 -2.44 22.77 8.64
CA GLY A 136 -2.10 23.37 9.93
C GLY A 136 -1.55 22.39 10.97
N THR A 137 -1.22 21.15 10.57
CA THR A 137 -0.88 20.06 11.49
C THR A 137 0.36 19.22 11.12
N GLY A 138 1.07 19.50 10.02
CA GLY A 138 2.21 18.66 9.58
C GLY A 138 1.82 17.27 9.06
N ASN A 139 0.61 17.13 8.51
CA ASN A 139 0.08 15.84 8.06
C ASN A 139 -0.04 15.85 6.53
N LEU A 140 0.36 14.76 5.86
CA LEU A 140 -0.03 14.53 4.47
C LEU A 140 -1.52 14.16 4.45
N ASN A 141 -2.35 15.09 4.03
CA ASN A 141 -3.79 14.90 3.94
C ASN A 141 -4.25 14.89 2.48
N PHE A 142 -4.97 13.86 2.09
CA PHE A 142 -5.61 13.77 0.79
C PHE A 142 -7.11 13.86 0.99
N ASP A 143 -7.70 14.95 0.52
CA ASP A 143 -9.12 15.19 0.63
C ASP A 143 -9.75 15.34 -0.76
N TYR A 144 -10.95 14.80 -0.89
CA TYR A 144 -11.81 15.15 -2.00
C TYR A 144 -12.47 16.52 -1.76
N TYR A 145 -11.95 17.54 -2.44
CA TYR A 145 -12.23 18.96 -2.16
C TYR A 145 -13.66 19.47 -2.41
N PRO A 146 -14.56 18.79 -3.15
CA PRO A 146 -15.96 19.24 -3.23
C PRO A 146 -16.83 18.98 -1.98
N SER A 147 -16.35 18.24 -0.96
CA SER A 147 -17.21 17.75 0.13
C SER A 147 -17.34 18.66 1.36
N THR A 148 -16.70 19.84 1.37
CA THR A 148 -16.72 20.74 2.54
C THR A 148 -18.01 21.55 2.72
N SER A 149 -18.97 21.46 1.78
CA SER A 149 -20.29 22.06 1.95
C SER A 149 -21.25 21.09 2.67
N PRO A 150 -21.80 21.47 3.85
CA PRO A 150 -22.81 20.67 4.54
C PRO A 150 -23.99 20.34 3.61
N GLY A 151 -24.32 19.06 3.46
CA GLY A 151 -25.41 18.60 2.60
C GLY A 151 -25.04 18.38 1.13
N SER A 152 -23.78 18.61 0.73
CA SER A 152 -23.32 18.16 -0.59
C SER A 152 -23.25 16.63 -0.62
N THR A 153 -23.85 16.01 -1.63
CA THR A 153 -23.67 14.58 -1.89
C THR A 153 -22.18 14.30 -2.10
N SER A 154 -21.68 13.19 -1.52
CA SER A 154 -20.30 12.75 -1.68
C SER A 154 -20.03 12.44 -3.15
N LYS A 155 -19.49 13.42 -3.87
CA LYS A 155 -18.99 13.24 -5.23
C LYS A 155 -17.61 12.57 -5.16
N GLY A 156 -17.20 11.85 -6.19
CA GLY A 156 -15.82 11.34 -6.35
C GLY A 156 -15.29 10.41 -5.25
N GLY A 157 -16.17 9.85 -4.43
CA GLY A 157 -15.81 8.92 -3.36
C GLY A 157 -15.39 7.54 -3.90
N ILE A 158 -14.60 6.84 -3.09
CA ILE A 158 -14.18 5.45 -3.35
C ILE A 158 -15.15 4.53 -2.61
N TYR A 159 -15.97 3.80 -3.36
CA TYR A 159 -17.03 2.91 -2.88
C TYR A 159 -16.57 1.45 -2.85
N ASN A 160 -17.27 0.62 -2.08
CA ASN A 160 -17.14 -0.83 -2.17
C ASN A 160 -17.51 -1.29 -3.60
N PRO A 161 -16.69 -2.11 -4.28
CA PRO A 161 -17.00 -2.65 -5.61
C PRO A 161 -18.29 -3.48 -5.69
N ASP A 162 -18.77 -4.03 -4.58
CA ASP A 162 -20.03 -4.79 -4.51
C ASP A 162 -21.27 -3.89 -4.41
N ALA A 163 -21.09 -2.59 -4.15
CA ALA A 163 -22.20 -1.67 -4.03
C ALA A 163 -22.81 -1.38 -5.40
N THR A 164 -24.14 -1.50 -5.52
CA THR A 164 -24.88 -1.33 -6.79
C THR A 164 -25.85 -0.15 -6.78
N SER A 165 -26.10 0.46 -5.63
CA SER A 165 -27.01 1.59 -5.46
C SER A 165 -26.70 2.39 -4.18
N GLY A 166 -27.44 3.47 -3.92
CA GLY A 166 -27.31 4.29 -2.71
C GLY A 166 -26.14 5.29 -2.73
N PHE A 167 -25.43 5.39 -3.86
CA PHE A 167 -24.28 6.26 -4.01
C PHE A 167 -24.61 7.73 -3.74
N GLY A 168 -23.60 8.49 -3.34
CA GLY A 168 -23.64 9.94 -3.36
C GLY A 168 -23.65 10.49 -4.78
N GLY A 169 -22.95 11.59 -5.00
CA GLY A 169 -22.92 12.25 -6.31
C GLY A 169 -21.88 11.65 -7.25
N SER A 170 -22.07 11.80 -8.56
CA SER A 170 -21.06 11.41 -9.55
C SER A 170 -19.84 12.36 -9.53
N PRO A 171 -18.63 11.89 -9.91
CA PRO A 171 -18.30 10.53 -10.34
C PRO A 171 -18.24 9.55 -9.17
N HIS A 172 -18.40 8.24 -9.44
CA HIS A 172 -18.27 7.18 -8.44
C HIS A 172 -17.08 6.29 -8.82
N TYR A 173 -16.23 5.96 -7.86
CA TYR A 173 -15.10 5.06 -8.09
C TYR A 173 -15.31 3.76 -7.32
N PHE A 174 -15.54 2.67 -8.05
CA PHE A 174 -15.83 1.33 -7.50
C PHE A 174 -14.55 0.54 -7.41
N SER A 175 -13.71 0.89 -6.42
CA SER A 175 -12.29 0.68 -6.61
C SER A 175 -11.45 0.50 -5.35
N GLU A 176 -10.33 -0.17 -5.57
CA GLU A 176 -9.11 0.10 -4.83
C GLU A 176 -8.46 1.37 -5.42
N ALA A 177 -7.92 2.24 -4.57
CA ALA A 177 -7.13 3.39 -5.02
C ALA A 177 -5.68 3.23 -4.60
N ILE A 178 -4.75 3.58 -5.49
CA ILE A 178 -3.31 3.58 -5.23
C ILE A 178 -2.80 5.00 -5.37
N LEU A 179 -2.30 5.54 -4.27
CA LEU A 179 -1.51 6.75 -4.20
C LEU A 179 -0.04 6.40 -4.38
N ARG A 180 0.65 7.18 -5.20
CA ARG A 180 2.10 7.20 -5.31
C ARG A 180 2.59 8.61 -5.03
N ILE A 181 3.50 8.75 -4.07
CA ILE A 181 4.16 10.02 -3.75
C ILE A 181 5.65 9.85 -4.01
N GLN A 182 6.23 10.82 -4.71
CA GLN A 182 7.66 10.99 -4.88
C GLN A 182 8.09 12.23 -4.13
N PHE A 183 9.06 12.08 -3.23
CA PHE A 183 9.63 13.19 -2.47
C PHE A 183 10.82 13.81 -3.23
N ASP A 184 11.10 15.07 -2.95
CA ASP A 184 12.07 15.91 -3.66
C ASP A 184 13.53 15.68 -3.26
N VAL A 185 13.77 15.15 -2.05
CA VAL A 185 15.13 14.92 -1.53
C VAL A 185 15.23 13.52 -0.88
N PRO A 186 16.25 12.70 -1.22
CA PRO A 186 16.58 11.49 -0.47
C PRO A 186 17.36 11.83 0.82
N PRO A 187 17.23 11.04 1.91
CA PRO A 187 16.53 9.75 2.00
C PRO A 187 15.01 9.89 2.14
N LEU A 188 14.26 8.79 1.97
CA LEU A 188 12.82 8.76 2.23
C LEU A 188 12.46 9.33 3.61
N PRO A 189 11.30 9.99 3.73
CA PRO A 189 10.79 10.36 5.03
C PRO A 189 10.53 9.12 5.87
N VAL A 190 10.73 9.27 7.18
CA VAL A 190 10.26 8.28 8.14
C VAL A 190 8.77 8.50 8.33
N LEU A 191 7.99 7.46 8.11
CA LEU A 191 6.54 7.50 8.26
C LEU A 191 6.16 7.35 9.74
N ASP A 192 5.32 8.23 10.28
CA ASP A 192 4.71 8.02 11.60
C ASP A 192 3.49 7.12 11.45
N LEU A 193 3.73 5.82 11.59
CA LEU A 193 2.73 4.78 11.39
C LEU A 193 2.02 4.37 12.68
N ASN A 194 2.46 4.86 13.83
CA ASN A 194 1.96 4.41 15.13
C ASN A 194 0.68 5.13 15.57
N SER A 195 0.38 6.31 15.02
CA SER A 195 -0.74 7.13 15.50
C SER A 195 -1.54 7.85 14.41
N SER A 196 -1.13 7.73 13.16
CA SER A 196 -1.53 8.71 12.14
C SER A 196 -2.52 8.25 11.06
N PRO A 197 -2.46 7.01 10.52
CA PRO A 197 -3.28 6.68 9.36
C PRO A 197 -4.76 6.90 9.65
N PHE A 198 -5.45 7.64 8.79
CA PHE A 198 -6.88 7.87 8.90
C PHE A 198 -7.60 7.69 7.57
N LEU A 199 -8.87 7.30 7.65
CA LEU A 199 -9.83 7.34 6.55
C LEU A 199 -11.02 8.21 6.95
N ARG A 200 -11.53 9.00 6.01
CA ARG A 200 -12.79 9.74 6.14
C ARG A 200 -13.84 9.12 5.26
N TYR A 201 -15.01 8.89 5.84
CA TYR A 201 -16.16 8.31 5.18
C TYR A 201 -17.33 9.29 5.17
N GLN A 202 -18.09 9.26 4.09
CA GLN A 202 -19.37 9.96 3.92
C GLN A 202 -20.44 8.95 3.49
N VAL A 203 -21.71 9.29 3.72
CA VAL A 203 -22.87 8.44 3.38
C VAL A 203 -22.78 7.09 4.12
N VAL A 204 -22.33 7.11 5.37
CA VAL A 204 -22.35 5.95 6.26
C VAL A 204 -23.78 5.75 6.73
N GLY A 205 -24.39 4.63 6.37
CA GLY A 205 -25.78 4.38 6.69
C GLY A 205 -26.71 5.42 6.08
N ASN A 206 -27.61 5.99 6.88
CA ASN A 206 -28.56 7.01 6.43
C ASN A 206 -27.95 8.43 6.41
N GLY A 207 -26.80 8.59 5.72
CA GLY A 207 -26.15 9.90 5.53
C GLY A 207 -25.14 10.31 6.61
N GLY A 208 -24.64 9.35 7.40
CA GLY A 208 -23.59 9.57 8.40
C GLY A 208 -22.22 9.88 7.83
N SER A 209 -21.32 10.35 8.70
CA SER A 209 -19.96 10.77 8.36
C SER A 209 -19.00 10.36 9.47
N LEU A 210 -17.87 9.75 9.11
CA LEU A 210 -16.90 9.24 10.06
C LEU A 210 -15.47 9.66 9.69
N LYS A 211 -14.65 9.95 10.69
CA LYS A 211 -13.19 9.92 10.57
C LYS A 211 -12.69 8.77 11.44
N LEU A 212 -12.10 7.77 10.81
CA LEU A 212 -11.61 6.56 11.45
C LEU A 212 -10.08 6.58 11.47
N PHE A 213 -9.50 6.22 12.61
CA PHE A 213 -8.05 6.04 12.76
C PHE A 213 -7.72 4.56 12.61
N GLY A 214 -6.60 4.28 11.95
CA GLY A 214 -6.20 2.93 11.59
C GLY A 214 -5.64 2.18 12.79
N THR A 215 -6.02 0.92 12.91
CA THR A 215 -5.35 -0.04 13.81
C THR A 215 -4.40 -0.90 13.00
N PRO A 216 -3.11 -1.05 13.39
CA PRO A 216 -2.20 -1.96 12.73
C PRO A 216 -2.81 -3.35 12.54
N ASN A 217 -2.67 -3.88 11.33
CA ASN A 217 -3.05 -5.23 10.98
C ASN A 217 -1.83 -6.13 11.10
N ASP A 218 -1.50 -6.53 12.33
CA ASP A 218 -0.32 -7.35 12.62
C ASP A 218 -0.46 -8.82 12.14
N GLY A 219 -1.48 -9.10 11.32
CA GLY A 219 -1.92 -10.43 10.97
C GLY A 219 -2.65 -11.10 12.13
N PRO A 220 -2.99 -12.39 12.03
CA PRO A 220 -3.35 -13.15 13.21
C PRO A 220 -2.18 -13.03 14.19
N ASP A 221 -2.45 -12.48 15.38
CA ASP A 221 -1.52 -12.48 16.51
C ASP A 221 -0.89 -13.88 16.54
N PRO A 222 0.45 -14.01 16.44
CA PRO A 222 1.09 -15.31 16.61
C PRO A 222 0.78 -15.73 18.03
N GLY A 223 -0.35 -16.44 18.20
CA GLY A 223 -0.79 -16.94 19.48
C GLY A 223 0.42 -17.56 20.17
N PRO A 224 0.57 -17.37 21.50
CA PRO A 224 1.83 -17.58 22.21
C PRO A 224 2.42 -18.94 21.85
N GLY A 225 3.36 -18.99 20.91
CA GLY A 225 3.75 -20.27 20.31
C GLY A 225 4.40 -20.28 18.92
N VAL A 226 4.45 -19.18 18.16
CA VAL A 226 5.11 -19.22 16.84
C VAL A 226 6.60 -18.92 16.97
N VAL A 227 7.34 -19.97 17.32
CA VAL A 227 8.80 -20.05 17.15
C VAL A 227 9.13 -19.80 15.67
N PRO A 228 10.17 -19.00 15.34
CA PRO A 228 10.55 -18.72 13.95
C PRO A 228 10.74 -20.01 13.14
N GLU A 229 10.11 -20.07 11.97
CA GLU A 229 10.15 -21.24 11.10
C GLU A 229 11.59 -21.57 10.61
N PRO A 230 11.87 -22.85 10.29
CA PRO A 230 13.24 -23.40 10.19
C PRO A 230 14.14 -22.82 9.09
N SER A 231 13.62 -22.00 8.17
CA SER A 231 14.42 -21.41 7.09
C SER A 231 15.52 -20.47 7.62
N SER A 232 15.28 -19.83 8.77
CA SER A 232 16.30 -19.01 9.45
C SER A 232 17.42 -19.85 10.05
N PHE A 233 17.12 -21.03 10.60
CA PHE A 233 18.14 -21.94 11.13
C PHE A 233 18.95 -22.65 10.05
N VAL A 234 18.35 -22.97 8.91
CA VAL A 234 19.06 -23.57 7.77
C VAL A 234 20.11 -22.59 7.21
N LEU A 235 19.83 -21.29 7.20
CA LEU A 235 20.78 -20.28 6.72
C LEU A 235 21.98 -20.09 7.67
N PHE A 236 21.73 -20.08 8.99
CA PHE A 236 22.82 -20.08 9.99
C PHE A 236 23.64 -21.39 9.97
N GLY A 237 22.98 -22.54 9.78
CA GLY A 237 23.63 -23.85 9.69
C GLY A 237 24.55 -23.99 8.47
N LEU A 238 24.09 -23.55 7.29
CA LEU A 238 24.88 -23.62 6.06
C LEU A 238 26.04 -22.60 6.05
N GLY A 239 25.84 -21.41 6.62
CA GLY A 239 26.90 -20.40 6.75
C GLY A 239 28.07 -20.87 7.64
N ALA A 240 27.78 -21.55 8.75
CA ALA A 240 28.81 -22.08 9.66
C ALA A 240 29.63 -23.22 9.05
N ILE A 241 28.99 -24.12 8.29
CA ILE A 241 29.69 -25.23 7.60
C ILE A 241 30.61 -24.69 6.50
N GLY A 242 30.16 -23.67 5.74
CA GLY A 242 30.96 -23.01 4.72
C GLY A 242 32.23 -22.36 5.27
N LEU A 243 32.13 -21.66 6.42
CA LEU A 243 33.27 -21.03 7.08
C LEU A 243 34.27 -22.07 7.62
N GLY A 244 33.77 -23.16 8.21
CA GLY A 244 34.61 -24.26 8.73
C GLY A 244 35.42 -24.97 7.63
N ALA A 245 34.82 -25.21 6.46
CA ALA A 245 35.50 -25.81 5.31
C ALA A 245 36.61 -24.91 4.74
N PHE A 246 36.41 -23.58 4.74
CA PHE A 246 37.40 -22.63 4.25
C PHE A 246 38.63 -22.52 5.17
N VAL A 247 38.41 -22.50 6.49
CA VAL A 247 39.51 -22.47 7.49
C VAL A 247 40.36 -23.75 7.42
N ARG A 248 39.74 -24.92 7.24
CA ARG A 248 40.47 -26.20 7.16
C ARG A 248 41.35 -26.28 5.89
N ARG A 249 40.87 -25.79 4.75
CA ARG A 249 41.67 -25.71 3.50
C ARG A 249 42.85 -24.76 3.61
N ARG A 250 42.71 -23.62 4.31
CA ARG A 250 43.81 -22.68 4.52
C ARG A 250 44.93 -23.28 5.38
N ASN A 251 44.57 -24.00 6.44
CA ASN A 251 45.55 -24.63 7.33
C ASN A 251 46.31 -25.80 6.70
N GLN A 252 45.69 -26.53 5.76
CA GLN A 252 46.39 -27.57 5.01
C GLN A 252 47.42 -26.99 4.03
N LYS A 253 47.10 -25.89 3.34
CA LYS A 253 48.04 -25.22 2.41
C LYS A 253 49.25 -24.60 3.13
N LEU A 254 49.12 -24.23 4.41
CA LEU A 254 50.22 -23.71 5.22
C LEU A 254 51.20 -24.82 5.66
N LYS A 255 50.71 -26.04 5.93
CA LYS A 255 51.58 -27.17 6.29
C LYS A 255 52.42 -27.69 5.12
N THR A 256 51.93 -27.58 3.88
CA THR A 256 52.66 -28.03 2.68
C THR A 256 53.75 -27.06 2.22
N ARG A 257 53.91 -25.89 2.85
CA ARG A 257 54.98 -24.92 2.52
C ARG A 257 56.16 -24.93 3.50
N ILE A 258 56.14 -25.82 4.49
CA ILE A 258 57.19 -25.92 5.52
C ILE A 258 58.02 -27.22 5.39
N ASN A 259 57.73 -28.05 4.39
CA ASN A 259 58.59 -29.16 3.99
C ASN A 259 59.12 -28.95 2.58
#